data_AF-A0A7Y5X7J6-F1
#
_entry.id   AF-A0A7Y5X7J6-F1
#
_cell.length_a   1.000
_cell.length_b   1.000
_cell.length_c   1.000
_cell.angle_alpha   90.00
_cell.angle_beta   90.00
_cell.angle_gamma   90.00
#
_symmetry.space_group_name_H-M   'P 1'
#
loop_
_entity.id
_entity.type
_entity.pdbx_description
1 polymer ?
#
loop_
_entity_poly.entity_id
_entity_poly.type
_entity_poly.pdbx_seq_one_letter_code
_entity_poly.pdbx_strand_id
1 'polypeptide(L)'
;MPTPASPGRPLLLAAVADAGQLDRVESELQRSFGGDFRVRGELSTADATRTVEGAYERDEPVALVLVDDAYGDGARADLFELVRRLHPDARRALLVDWGAWADRGSAKAILHAMAVGHINYYVLKPWIQRDELFHRSVAEFVQEWSRSAVSNMREVVVVADPRSARAYAISSLLTRNGIPHAFRDRGSEMGREVLERTGAGRAEVAVWMPAVGGKTLVDPTDAEVVEAWGVPTTLPEGGRDFDVLVVGGGPAGLAAAVYASSEGLRVLVVERESIGGQAGSSSLIRNYLGFSRGVSGAELAQRGYQQAWVFGAHFVLTREVDELTSDGAGFVAHVGDVGTLRARAVVVATGVSYRRLGVDSLEALSGKGVYYGANVTAAHALTGLQAVVVGGGNSAGQAAVHLARYCEHVTVVVRGSSLAGSMSAYLVGAIDADPAISVRTEADVVAGEGEGRLERVTVRHRGTGTEDTLPADGLFVMIGAEPRTDWLPAAVERDDHGFLLTGSDAAARGWAIERRPHPYETTVPGVFAVGDVRCGSVKRVASAVGEGSVVVSQLHQLLATASHD
;
A
#
# COMPACT_ATOMS: atom_id res chain seq x y z
N MET A 1 -21.03 -0.19 -36.67
CA MET A 1 -20.21 -1.40 -36.46
C MET A 1 -20.87 -2.23 -35.37
N PRO A 2 -20.81 -3.57 -35.41
CA PRO A 2 -21.49 -4.41 -34.44
C PRO A 2 -20.95 -4.10 -33.05
N THR A 3 -21.85 -3.99 -32.08
CA THR A 3 -21.54 -3.87 -30.65
C THR A 3 -20.55 -4.99 -30.30
N PRO A 4 -19.41 -4.71 -29.62
CA PRO A 4 -18.52 -5.78 -29.18
C PRO A 4 -19.36 -6.78 -28.39
N ALA A 5 -19.20 -8.07 -28.68
CA ALA A 5 -19.91 -9.13 -27.99
C ALA A 5 -19.75 -8.89 -26.48
N SER A 6 -20.87 -8.80 -25.76
CA SER A 6 -20.83 -8.63 -24.30
C SER A 6 -20.01 -9.79 -23.75
N PRO A 7 -18.88 -9.55 -23.05
CA PRO A 7 -18.13 -10.63 -22.45
C PRO A 7 -19.08 -11.44 -21.56
N GLY A 8 -18.94 -12.77 -21.60
CA GLY A 8 -19.77 -13.66 -20.79
C GLY A 8 -19.72 -13.26 -19.31
N ARG A 9 -20.83 -13.47 -18.58
CA ARG A 9 -20.88 -13.17 -17.14
C ARG A 9 -19.74 -13.90 -16.41
N PRO A 10 -18.95 -13.21 -15.56
CA PRO A 10 -17.84 -13.84 -14.87
C PRO A 10 -18.29 -14.98 -13.95
N LEU A 11 -17.42 -15.98 -13.78
CA LEU A 11 -17.69 -17.18 -12.99
C LEU A 11 -17.43 -16.96 -11.50
N LEU A 12 -18.39 -17.34 -10.65
CA LEU A 12 -18.20 -17.64 -9.24
C LEU A 12 -18.32 -19.16 -9.06
N LEU A 13 -17.21 -19.82 -8.74
CA LEU A 13 -17.12 -21.27 -8.58
C LEU A 13 -17.02 -21.65 -7.10
N ALA A 14 -17.82 -22.62 -6.65
CA ALA A 14 -17.70 -23.21 -5.33
C ALA A 14 -17.45 -24.72 -5.44
N ALA A 15 -16.28 -25.17 -4.98
CA ALA A 15 -15.99 -26.59 -4.78
C ALA A 15 -16.27 -26.94 -3.31
N VAL A 16 -17.32 -27.72 -3.04
CA VAL A 16 -17.78 -28.08 -1.69
C VAL A 16 -17.99 -29.59 -1.60
N ALA A 17 -17.37 -30.24 -0.62
CA ALA A 17 -17.31 -31.71 -0.55
C ALA A 17 -18.65 -32.33 -0.15
N ASP A 18 -19.40 -31.65 0.73
CA ASP A 18 -20.72 -32.06 1.17
C ASP A 18 -21.82 -31.47 0.28
N ALA A 19 -22.74 -32.32 -0.19
CA ALA A 19 -23.78 -31.90 -1.12
C ALA A 19 -24.81 -30.94 -0.50
N GLY A 20 -25.13 -31.08 0.79
CA GLY A 20 -26.05 -30.18 1.48
C GLY A 20 -25.43 -28.80 1.73
N GLN A 21 -24.15 -28.77 2.06
CA GLN A 21 -23.38 -27.53 2.17
C GLN A 21 -23.20 -26.87 0.79
N LEU A 22 -22.94 -27.65 -0.27
CA LEU A 22 -22.82 -27.12 -1.63
C LEU A 22 -24.09 -26.41 -2.07
N ASP A 23 -25.24 -27.08 -1.93
CA ASP A 23 -26.56 -26.51 -2.29
C ASP A 23 -26.83 -25.18 -1.57
N ARG A 24 -26.42 -25.10 -0.29
CA ARG A 24 -26.54 -23.87 0.50
C ARG A 24 -25.61 -22.76 0.01
N VAL A 25 -24.33 -23.07 -0.20
CA VAL A 25 -23.33 -22.11 -0.69
C VAL A 25 -23.76 -21.59 -2.07
N GLU A 26 -24.11 -22.47 -2.99
CA GLU A 26 -24.54 -22.12 -4.34
C GLU A 26 -25.83 -21.29 -4.31
N SER A 27 -26.81 -21.63 -3.47
CA SER A 27 -28.05 -20.86 -3.30
C SER A 27 -27.81 -19.44 -2.80
N GLU A 28 -26.93 -19.23 -1.83
CA GLU A 28 -26.63 -17.90 -1.29
C GLU A 28 -25.80 -17.06 -2.30
N LEU A 29 -24.85 -17.68 -3.01
CA LEU A 29 -24.14 -17.02 -4.12
C LEU A 29 -25.11 -16.61 -5.23
N GLN A 30 -26.00 -17.51 -5.66
CA GLN A 30 -26.97 -17.25 -6.72
C GLN A 30 -27.94 -16.14 -6.33
N ARG A 31 -28.37 -16.11 -5.07
CA ARG A 31 -29.26 -15.07 -4.53
C ARG A 31 -28.66 -13.67 -4.64
N SER A 32 -27.40 -13.52 -4.23
CA SER A 32 -26.80 -12.19 -4.05
C SER A 32 -26.01 -11.70 -5.27
N PHE A 33 -25.51 -12.62 -6.11
CA PHE A 33 -24.60 -12.28 -7.22
C PHE A 33 -25.05 -12.83 -8.58
N GLY A 34 -26.08 -13.70 -8.63
CA GLY A 34 -26.48 -14.41 -9.85
C GLY A 34 -27.05 -13.53 -10.99
N GLY A 35 -27.28 -12.24 -10.74
CA GLY A 35 -27.61 -11.26 -11.78
C GLY A 35 -26.41 -10.99 -12.68
N ASP A 36 -25.28 -10.62 -12.07
CA ASP A 36 -24.07 -10.18 -12.77
C ASP A 36 -23.06 -11.32 -13.00
N PHE A 37 -23.16 -12.40 -12.23
CA PHE A 37 -22.22 -13.51 -12.25
C PHE A 37 -22.91 -14.83 -12.63
N ARG A 38 -22.15 -15.72 -13.27
CA ARG A 38 -22.55 -17.13 -13.40
C ARG A 38 -22.05 -17.87 -12.16
N VAL A 39 -22.97 -18.45 -11.40
CA VAL A 39 -22.62 -19.27 -10.23
C VAL A 39 -22.56 -20.74 -10.64
N ARG A 40 -21.59 -21.47 -10.11
CA ARG A 40 -21.45 -22.91 -10.33
C ARG A 40 -20.95 -23.60 -9.06
N GLY A 41 -21.67 -24.63 -8.62
CA GLY A 41 -21.22 -25.58 -7.62
C GLY A 41 -20.59 -26.86 -8.20
N GLU A 42 -19.54 -27.38 -7.56
CA GLU A 42 -18.92 -28.67 -7.89
C GLU A 42 -18.61 -29.47 -6.62
N LEU A 43 -18.85 -30.80 -6.65
CA LEU A 43 -18.67 -31.69 -5.50
C LEU A 43 -17.22 -32.19 -5.33
N SER A 44 -16.38 -32.03 -6.34
CA SER A 44 -14.98 -32.47 -6.31
C SER A 44 -14.03 -31.42 -6.88
N THR A 45 -12.78 -31.45 -6.42
CA THR A 45 -11.72 -30.59 -6.98
C THR A 45 -11.43 -30.93 -8.44
N ALA A 46 -11.63 -32.18 -8.87
CA ALA A 46 -11.46 -32.59 -10.26
C ALA A 46 -12.50 -31.94 -11.19
N ASP A 47 -13.76 -31.84 -10.74
CA ASP A 47 -14.82 -31.18 -11.51
C ASP A 47 -14.64 -29.67 -11.54
N ALA A 48 -14.21 -29.09 -10.41
CA ALA A 48 -13.82 -27.69 -10.33
C ALA A 48 -12.66 -27.36 -11.28
N THR A 49 -11.63 -28.21 -11.35
CA THR A 49 -10.51 -28.09 -12.30
C THR A 49 -11.01 -28.04 -13.74
N ARG A 50 -11.86 -29.00 -14.15
CA ARG A 50 -12.43 -29.01 -15.51
C ARG A 50 -13.24 -27.75 -15.81
N THR A 51 -13.94 -27.22 -14.82
CA THR A 51 -14.72 -25.97 -14.96
C THR A 51 -13.80 -24.77 -15.19
N VAL A 52 -12.71 -24.66 -14.43
CA VAL A 52 -11.71 -23.58 -14.56
C VAL A 52 -10.98 -23.64 -15.90
N GLU A 53 -10.57 -24.84 -16.33
CA GLU A 53 -9.94 -25.07 -17.64
C GLU A 53 -10.90 -24.72 -18.77
N GLY A 54 -12.14 -25.17 -18.71
CA GLY A 54 -13.14 -24.83 -19.72
C GLY A 54 -13.44 -23.33 -19.78
N ALA A 55 -13.42 -22.62 -18.65
CA ALA A 55 -13.55 -21.16 -18.64
C ALA A 55 -12.36 -20.49 -19.35
N TYR A 56 -11.14 -20.98 -19.13
CA TYR A 56 -9.94 -20.49 -19.81
C TYR A 56 -10.01 -20.71 -21.33
N GLU A 57 -10.41 -21.92 -21.77
CA GLU A 57 -10.56 -22.26 -23.19
C GLU A 57 -11.59 -21.39 -23.93
N ARG A 58 -12.59 -20.89 -23.20
CA ARG A 58 -13.66 -20.03 -23.74
C ARG A 58 -13.41 -18.53 -23.54
N ASP A 59 -12.25 -18.15 -23.00
CA ASP A 59 -11.94 -16.76 -22.64
C ASP A 59 -13.01 -16.14 -21.71
N GLU A 60 -13.57 -16.97 -20.81
CA GLU A 60 -14.57 -16.55 -19.83
C GLU A 60 -13.87 -16.13 -18.52
N PRO A 61 -14.10 -14.91 -18.02
CA PRO A 61 -13.45 -14.45 -16.82
C PRO A 61 -13.91 -15.24 -15.58
N VAL A 62 -12.97 -15.61 -14.72
CA VAL A 62 -13.25 -16.19 -13.39
C VAL A 62 -13.04 -15.13 -12.31
N ALA A 63 -14.10 -14.87 -11.54
CA ALA A 63 -14.08 -13.85 -10.50
C ALA A 63 -13.61 -14.39 -9.15
N LEU A 64 -14.17 -15.52 -8.72
CA LEU A 64 -13.88 -16.11 -7.42
C LEU A 64 -13.99 -17.63 -7.49
N VAL A 65 -13.02 -18.31 -6.87
CA VAL A 65 -13.06 -19.74 -6.60
C VAL A 65 -13.05 -19.97 -5.09
N LEU A 66 -14.12 -20.55 -4.57
CA LEU A 66 -14.29 -20.99 -3.20
C LEU A 66 -14.00 -22.48 -3.11
N VAL A 67 -13.14 -22.92 -2.19
CA VAL A 67 -12.78 -24.34 -2.03
C VAL A 67 -12.95 -24.76 -0.58
N ASP A 68 -13.64 -25.87 -0.35
CA ASP A 68 -13.88 -26.46 0.96
C ASP A 68 -12.61 -26.78 1.74
N ASP A 69 -12.64 -26.53 3.05
CA ASP A 69 -11.62 -26.99 3.98
C ASP A 69 -11.66 -28.50 4.26
N ALA A 70 -12.71 -29.19 3.82
CA ALA A 70 -12.83 -30.64 3.92
C ALA A 70 -11.94 -31.41 2.93
N TYR A 71 -11.51 -30.80 1.82
CA TYR A 71 -10.60 -31.45 0.86
C TYR A 71 -9.17 -31.55 1.40
N GLY A 72 -8.42 -32.57 0.96
CA GLY A 72 -7.01 -32.73 1.33
C GLY A 72 -6.12 -31.59 0.83
N ASP A 73 -5.07 -31.25 1.59
CA ASP A 73 -4.15 -30.13 1.30
C ASP A 73 -3.63 -30.11 -0.14
N GLY A 74 -3.17 -31.26 -0.66
CA GLY A 74 -2.64 -31.36 -2.02
C GLY A 74 -3.69 -31.05 -3.09
N ALA A 75 -4.89 -31.65 -2.97
CA ALA A 75 -5.97 -31.42 -3.94
C ALA A 75 -6.43 -29.95 -3.97
N ARG A 76 -6.39 -29.25 -2.83
CA ARG A 76 -6.69 -27.81 -2.77
C ARG A 76 -5.58 -26.98 -3.38
N ALA A 77 -4.33 -27.28 -3.05
CA ALA A 77 -3.16 -26.60 -3.58
C ALA A 77 -3.13 -26.70 -5.11
N ASP A 78 -3.30 -27.90 -5.66
CA ASP A 78 -3.32 -28.15 -7.11
C ASP A 78 -4.38 -27.30 -7.82
N LEU A 79 -5.60 -27.23 -7.27
CA LEU A 79 -6.68 -26.41 -7.83
C LEU A 79 -6.36 -24.91 -7.74
N PHE A 80 -5.84 -24.43 -6.61
CA PHE A 80 -5.48 -23.01 -6.46
C PHE A 80 -4.31 -22.60 -7.35
N GLU A 81 -3.30 -23.47 -7.52
CA GLU A 81 -2.18 -23.25 -8.44
C GLU A 81 -2.65 -23.21 -9.89
N LEU A 82 -3.57 -24.11 -10.27
CA LEU A 82 -4.19 -24.11 -11.59
C LEU A 82 -4.96 -22.80 -11.84
N VAL A 83 -5.80 -22.37 -10.90
CA VAL A 83 -6.54 -21.11 -10.99
C VAL A 83 -5.57 -19.94 -11.12
N ARG A 84 -4.49 -19.92 -10.33
CA ARG A 84 -3.46 -18.86 -10.40
C ARG A 84 -2.76 -18.83 -11.75
N ARG A 85 -2.53 -19.98 -12.38
CA ARG A 85 -1.88 -20.09 -13.70
C ARG A 85 -2.80 -19.65 -14.84
N LEU A 86 -4.05 -20.09 -14.84
CA LEU A 86 -4.99 -19.86 -15.94
C LEU A 86 -5.78 -18.56 -15.79
N HIS A 87 -6.13 -18.18 -14.56
CA HIS A 87 -6.92 -17.01 -14.22
C HIS A 87 -6.24 -16.22 -13.10
N PRO A 88 -5.09 -15.58 -13.37
CA PRO A 88 -4.27 -14.94 -12.34
C PRO A 88 -5.03 -13.88 -11.52
N ASP A 89 -5.98 -13.19 -12.15
CA ASP A 89 -6.82 -12.16 -11.52
C ASP A 89 -7.93 -12.73 -10.63
N ALA A 90 -8.30 -14.00 -10.79
CA ALA A 90 -9.35 -14.63 -9.99
C ALA A 90 -9.01 -14.60 -8.51
N ARG A 91 -9.98 -14.24 -7.68
CA ARG A 91 -9.86 -14.37 -6.23
C ARG A 91 -10.04 -15.83 -5.83
N ARG A 92 -9.35 -16.22 -4.76
CA ARG A 92 -9.30 -17.60 -4.26
C ARG A 92 -9.58 -17.56 -2.77
N ALA A 93 -10.55 -18.33 -2.29
CA ALA A 93 -10.85 -18.39 -0.87
C ALA A 93 -11.08 -19.81 -0.36
N LEU A 94 -10.65 -20.06 0.87
CA LEU A 94 -10.93 -21.31 1.57
C LEU A 94 -12.26 -21.18 2.33
N LEU A 95 -13.20 -22.09 2.10
CA LEU A 95 -14.45 -22.18 2.86
C LEU A 95 -14.23 -22.97 4.14
N VAL A 96 -14.49 -22.36 5.29
CA VAL A 96 -14.23 -22.95 6.61
C VAL A 96 -15.46 -22.89 7.49
N ASP A 97 -15.57 -23.81 8.43
CA ASP A 97 -16.65 -23.82 9.41
C ASP A 97 -16.46 -22.77 10.53
N TRP A 98 -17.56 -22.40 11.18
CA TRP A 98 -17.51 -21.53 12.36
C TRP A 98 -16.70 -22.21 13.47
N GLY A 99 -15.64 -21.54 13.92
CA GLY A 99 -14.73 -22.09 14.94
C GLY A 99 -13.45 -22.73 14.39
N ALA A 100 -13.20 -22.71 13.07
CA ALA A 100 -11.98 -23.24 12.46
C ALA A 100 -10.67 -22.68 13.08
N TRP A 101 -10.70 -21.46 13.64
CA TRP A 101 -9.56 -20.86 14.34
C TRP A 101 -9.24 -21.48 15.70
N ALA A 102 -10.19 -22.21 16.31
CA ALA A 102 -9.96 -22.95 17.55
C ALA A 102 -9.19 -24.27 17.29
N ASP A 103 -9.25 -24.79 16.06
CA ASP A 103 -8.47 -25.94 15.64
C ASP A 103 -7.09 -25.51 15.11
N ARG A 104 -6.02 -26.06 15.70
CA ARG A 104 -4.64 -25.70 15.32
C ARG A 104 -4.29 -26.17 13.91
N GLY A 105 -4.86 -27.28 13.43
CA GLY A 105 -4.61 -27.81 12.10
C GLY A 105 -5.16 -26.87 11.03
N SER A 106 -6.43 -26.52 11.16
CA SER A 106 -7.17 -25.63 10.26
C SER A 106 -6.59 -24.22 10.27
N ALA A 107 -6.28 -23.66 11.44
CA ALA A 107 -5.62 -22.35 11.55
C ALA A 107 -4.25 -22.33 10.84
N LYS A 108 -3.44 -23.39 10.99
CA LYS A 108 -2.15 -23.52 10.30
C LYS A 108 -2.33 -23.63 8.79
N ALA A 109 -3.32 -24.41 8.33
CA ALA A 109 -3.62 -24.57 6.91
C ALA A 109 -4.08 -23.24 6.27
N ILE A 110 -4.97 -22.49 6.92
CA ILE A 110 -5.40 -21.16 6.47
C ILE A 110 -4.20 -20.22 6.36
N LEU A 111 -3.38 -20.14 7.42
CA LEU A 111 -2.20 -19.25 7.44
C LEU A 111 -1.19 -19.63 6.37
N HIS A 112 -0.93 -20.92 6.17
CA HIS A 112 -0.02 -21.42 5.15
C HIS A 112 -0.55 -21.10 3.74
N ALA A 113 -1.80 -21.44 3.43
CA ALA A 113 -2.42 -21.19 2.13
C ALA A 113 -2.45 -19.69 1.77
N MET A 114 -2.68 -18.81 2.76
CA MET A 114 -2.59 -17.36 2.57
C MET A 114 -1.15 -16.89 2.34
N ALA A 115 -0.16 -17.54 2.96
CA ALA A 115 1.24 -17.17 2.85
C ALA A 115 1.81 -17.54 1.48
N VAL A 116 1.54 -18.75 0.98
CA VAL A 116 2.00 -19.19 -0.35
C VAL A 116 1.13 -18.63 -1.50
N GLY A 117 0.14 -17.79 -1.20
CA GLY A 117 -0.70 -17.13 -2.18
C GLY A 117 -1.75 -18.04 -2.85
N HIS A 118 -1.98 -19.24 -2.30
CA HIS A 118 -3.05 -20.14 -2.77
C HIS A 118 -4.42 -19.52 -2.55
N ILE A 119 -4.62 -18.86 -1.42
CA ILE A 119 -5.86 -18.11 -1.13
C ILE A 119 -5.56 -16.65 -0.82
N ASN A 120 -6.49 -15.78 -1.21
CA ASN A 120 -6.54 -14.39 -0.79
C ASN A 120 -6.97 -14.28 0.69
N TYR A 121 -8.01 -15.03 1.09
CA TYR A 121 -8.47 -15.12 2.48
C TYR A 121 -9.43 -16.32 2.66
N TYR A 122 -10.00 -16.53 3.85
CA TYR A 122 -11.05 -17.54 4.09
C TYR A 122 -12.46 -16.95 4.04
N VAL A 123 -13.48 -17.78 3.84
CA VAL A 123 -14.90 -17.43 3.95
C VAL A 123 -15.54 -18.42 4.91
N LEU A 124 -16.36 -17.93 5.84
CA LEU A 124 -17.15 -18.83 6.67
C LEU A 124 -18.28 -19.42 5.85
N LYS A 125 -18.46 -20.75 5.89
CA LYS A 125 -19.60 -21.43 5.24
C LYS A 125 -20.91 -20.85 5.79
N PRO A 126 -21.92 -20.57 4.94
CA PRO A 126 -23.19 -20.01 5.41
C PRO A 126 -23.91 -21.01 6.32
N TRP A 127 -24.37 -20.56 7.49
CA TRP A 127 -25.06 -21.43 8.44
C TRP A 127 -26.56 -21.11 8.58
N ILE A 128 -27.00 -19.97 8.05
CA ILE A 128 -28.41 -19.56 7.94
C ILE A 128 -28.79 -19.24 6.50
N GLN A 129 -30.09 -19.06 6.24
CA GLN A 129 -30.59 -18.50 4.98
C GLN A 129 -30.46 -16.97 5.02
N ARG A 130 -30.08 -16.34 3.90
CA ARG A 130 -29.76 -14.90 3.83
C ARG A 130 -28.62 -14.54 4.78
N ASP A 131 -27.53 -15.27 4.66
CA ASP A 131 -26.37 -15.09 5.52
C ASP A 131 -25.59 -13.83 5.08
N GLU A 132 -25.94 -12.69 5.66
CA GLU A 132 -25.31 -11.40 5.33
C GLU A 132 -23.80 -11.36 5.63
N LEU A 133 -23.31 -12.18 6.58
CA LEU A 133 -21.88 -12.28 6.85
C LEU A 133 -21.17 -13.00 5.70
N PHE A 134 -21.75 -14.09 5.20
CA PHE A 134 -21.28 -14.76 3.99
C PHE A 134 -21.32 -13.81 2.78
N HIS A 135 -22.45 -13.14 2.55
CA HIS A 135 -22.61 -12.21 1.43
C HIS A 135 -21.62 -11.06 1.46
N ARG A 136 -21.45 -10.40 2.60
CA ARG A 136 -20.46 -9.35 2.76
C ARG A 136 -19.05 -9.89 2.47
N SER A 137 -18.71 -11.06 3.00
CA SER A 137 -17.39 -11.65 2.82
C SER A 137 -17.08 -11.95 1.35
N VAL A 138 -18.07 -12.45 0.60
CA VAL A 138 -17.98 -12.70 -0.85
C VAL A 138 -17.94 -11.39 -1.63
N ALA A 139 -18.75 -10.39 -1.26
CA ALA A 139 -18.78 -9.09 -1.90
C ALA A 139 -17.43 -8.37 -1.81
N GLU A 140 -16.71 -8.50 -0.68
CA GLU A 140 -15.34 -8.00 -0.52
C GLU A 140 -14.40 -8.63 -1.57
N PHE A 141 -14.46 -9.96 -1.79
CA PHE A 141 -13.66 -10.60 -2.86
C PHE A 141 -14.08 -10.17 -4.26
N VAL A 142 -15.38 -10.07 -4.52
CA VAL A 142 -15.89 -9.62 -5.82
C VAL A 142 -15.45 -8.18 -6.12
N GLN A 143 -15.45 -7.31 -5.10
CA GLN A 143 -14.94 -5.95 -5.22
C GLN A 143 -13.42 -5.92 -5.46
N GLU A 144 -12.65 -6.77 -4.77
CA GLU A 144 -11.23 -6.89 -5.03
C GLU A 144 -10.96 -7.39 -6.46
N TRP A 145 -11.67 -8.42 -6.91
CA TRP A 145 -11.57 -8.96 -8.27
C TRP A 145 -11.93 -7.89 -9.30
N SER A 146 -13.05 -7.19 -9.11
CA SER A 146 -13.51 -6.16 -10.03
C SER A 146 -12.54 -4.98 -10.10
N ARG A 147 -11.71 -4.73 -9.09
CA ARG A 147 -10.60 -3.78 -9.14
C ARG A 147 -9.38 -4.28 -9.93
N SER A 148 -9.10 -5.59 -9.93
CA SER A 148 -7.96 -6.16 -10.65
C SER A 148 -8.24 -6.59 -12.09
N ALA A 149 -9.46 -7.07 -12.39
CA ALA A 149 -9.80 -7.64 -13.70
C ALA A 149 -9.59 -6.62 -14.83
N VAL A 150 -8.98 -6.99 -15.95
CA VAL A 150 -8.80 -6.06 -17.07
C VAL A 150 -10.15 -5.78 -17.74
N SER A 151 -10.92 -4.82 -17.22
CA SER A 151 -12.12 -4.34 -17.92
C SER A 151 -11.70 -3.55 -19.16
N ASN A 152 -12.37 -3.81 -20.27
CA ASN A 152 -12.14 -3.14 -21.55
C ASN A 152 -12.49 -1.64 -21.51
N MET A 153 -13.33 -1.23 -20.56
CA MET A 153 -13.62 0.16 -20.22
C MET A 153 -13.45 0.33 -18.70
N ARG A 154 -12.49 1.15 -18.31
CA ARG A 154 -12.28 1.59 -16.92
C ARG A 154 -12.64 3.05 -16.79
N GLU A 155 -12.83 3.52 -15.56
CA GLU A 155 -13.18 4.90 -15.29
C GLU A 155 -12.13 5.88 -15.83
N VAL A 156 -10.86 5.43 -15.84
CA VAL A 156 -9.72 6.09 -16.48
C VAL A 156 -8.97 5.10 -17.39
N VAL A 157 -8.53 5.55 -18.56
CA VAL A 157 -7.72 4.78 -19.51
C VAL A 157 -6.47 5.60 -19.86
N VAL A 158 -5.29 5.06 -19.56
CA VAL A 158 -3.98 5.62 -19.90
C VAL A 158 -3.49 4.94 -21.17
N VAL A 159 -3.22 5.71 -22.23
CA VAL A 159 -2.68 5.20 -23.50
C VAL A 159 -1.29 5.80 -23.72
N ALA A 160 -0.27 4.95 -23.78
CA ALA A 160 1.11 5.38 -23.98
C ALA A 160 2.00 4.24 -24.50
N ASP A 161 3.28 4.53 -24.75
CA ASP A 161 4.29 3.47 -24.89
C ASP A 161 4.50 2.79 -23.52
N PRO A 162 4.54 1.44 -23.44
CA PRO A 162 4.78 0.72 -22.19
C PRO A 162 6.06 1.10 -21.45
N ARG A 163 7.05 1.67 -22.17
CA ARG A 163 8.34 2.13 -21.62
C ARG A 163 8.34 3.61 -21.24
N SER A 164 7.23 4.34 -21.42
CA SER A 164 7.15 5.74 -21.02
C SER A 164 7.21 5.90 -19.50
N ALA A 165 8.25 6.59 -19.02
CA ALA A 165 8.40 6.92 -17.61
C ALA A 165 7.24 7.78 -17.10
N ARG A 166 6.71 8.69 -17.93
CA ARG A 166 5.55 9.52 -17.58
C ARG A 166 4.30 8.68 -17.39
N ALA A 167 4.06 7.72 -18.28
CA ALA A 167 2.88 6.87 -18.19
C ALA A 167 2.92 5.92 -16.97
N TYR A 168 4.12 5.45 -16.60
CA TYR A 168 4.34 4.74 -15.33
C TYR A 168 4.02 5.63 -14.12
N ALA A 169 4.49 6.88 -14.11
CA ALA A 169 4.22 7.83 -13.03
C ALA A 169 2.71 8.09 -12.85
N ILE A 170 1.97 8.34 -13.94
CA ILE A 170 0.51 8.53 -13.92
C ILE A 170 -0.21 7.26 -13.43
N SER A 171 0.16 6.08 -13.93
CA SER A 171 -0.47 4.83 -13.50
C SER A 171 -0.22 4.56 -12.01
N SER A 172 0.98 4.88 -11.53
CA SER A 172 1.33 4.82 -10.10
C SER A 172 0.50 5.81 -9.27
N LEU A 173 0.35 7.06 -9.72
CA LEU A 173 -0.51 8.07 -9.07
C LEU A 173 -1.96 7.60 -8.94
N LEU A 174 -2.55 7.10 -10.03
CA LEU A 174 -3.92 6.58 -10.05
C LEU A 174 -4.07 5.39 -9.10
N THR A 175 -3.13 4.45 -9.13
CA THR A 175 -3.10 3.30 -8.20
C THR A 175 -3.06 3.75 -6.74
N ARG A 176 -2.15 4.67 -6.39
CA ARG A 176 -1.96 5.12 -5.00
C ARG A 176 -3.14 5.92 -4.47
N ASN A 177 -3.87 6.62 -5.34
CA ASN A 177 -5.11 7.34 -4.96
C ASN A 177 -6.36 6.44 -5.06
N GLY A 178 -6.21 5.15 -5.34
CA GLY A 178 -7.32 4.20 -5.42
C GLY A 178 -8.26 4.48 -6.60
N ILE A 179 -7.77 5.13 -7.66
CA ILE A 179 -8.52 5.45 -8.88
C ILE A 179 -8.40 4.25 -9.85
N PRO A 180 -9.49 3.52 -10.12
CA PRO A 180 -9.51 2.43 -11.07
C PRO A 180 -9.13 2.90 -12.49
N HIS A 181 -8.09 2.30 -13.06
CA HIS A 181 -7.63 2.66 -14.39
C HIS A 181 -7.16 1.45 -15.21
N ALA A 182 -7.13 1.61 -16.52
CA ALA A 182 -6.53 0.66 -17.46
C ALA A 182 -5.33 1.31 -18.16
N PHE A 183 -4.26 0.55 -18.37
CA PHE A 183 -3.19 0.93 -19.29
C PHE A 183 -3.41 0.27 -20.66
N ARG A 184 -3.12 1.00 -21.74
CA ARG A 184 -3.15 0.52 -23.12
C ARG A 184 -1.86 0.92 -23.82
N ASP A 185 -1.21 -0.06 -24.43
CA ASP A 185 -0.14 0.22 -25.37
C ASP A 185 -0.72 1.02 -26.54
N ARG A 186 -0.14 2.18 -26.84
CA ARG A 186 -0.50 3.01 -27.99
C ARG A 186 -0.41 2.28 -29.33
N GLY A 187 0.43 1.25 -29.42
CA GLY A 187 0.60 0.38 -30.59
C GLY A 187 -0.45 -0.73 -30.69
N SER A 188 -1.24 -0.98 -29.64
CA SER A 188 -2.32 -1.97 -29.66
C SER A 188 -3.54 -1.46 -30.45
N GLU A 189 -4.38 -2.36 -30.96
CA GLU A 189 -5.64 -2.01 -31.63
C GLU A 189 -6.53 -1.14 -30.73
N MET A 190 -6.77 -1.58 -29.49
CA MET A 190 -7.54 -0.83 -28.49
C MET A 190 -6.92 0.55 -28.18
N GLY A 191 -5.59 0.64 -28.12
CA GLY A 191 -4.89 1.91 -27.91
C GLY A 191 -5.14 2.89 -29.05
N ARG A 192 -5.04 2.42 -30.31
CA ARG A 192 -5.32 3.24 -31.50
C ARG A 192 -6.77 3.70 -31.54
N GLU A 193 -7.73 2.83 -31.23
CA GLU A 193 -9.15 3.20 -31.17
C GLU A 193 -9.41 4.34 -30.17
N VAL A 194 -8.81 4.26 -28.98
CA VAL A 194 -8.94 5.32 -27.97
C VAL A 194 -8.29 6.63 -28.47
N LEU A 195 -7.10 6.56 -29.07
CA LEU A 195 -6.41 7.73 -29.60
C LEU A 195 -7.17 8.40 -30.75
N GLU A 196 -7.78 7.62 -31.65
CA GLU A 196 -8.63 8.12 -32.73
C GLU A 196 -9.90 8.76 -32.17
N ARG A 197 -10.59 8.08 -31.25
CA ARG A 197 -11.83 8.57 -30.63
C ARG A 197 -11.63 9.89 -29.89
N THR A 198 -10.48 10.04 -29.24
CA THR A 198 -10.16 11.20 -28.40
C THR A 198 -9.41 12.30 -29.16
N GLY A 199 -8.96 12.03 -30.39
CA GLY A 199 -8.12 12.95 -31.16
C GLY A 199 -6.70 13.11 -30.63
N ALA A 200 -6.26 12.25 -29.70
CA ALA A 200 -4.99 12.36 -28.98
C ALA A 200 -3.80 11.64 -29.67
N GLY A 201 -3.89 11.33 -30.96
CA GLY A 201 -2.91 10.47 -31.66
C GLY A 201 -1.45 10.94 -31.64
N ARG A 202 -1.18 12.22 -31.34
CA ARG A 202 0.17 12.79 -31.22
C ARG A 202 0.72 12.85 -29.79
N ALA A 203 -0.10 12.57 -28.77
CA ALA A 203 0.30 12.64 -27.36
C ALA A 203 1.37 11.60 -27.03
N GLU A 204 2.35 11.91 -26.19
CA GLU A 204 3.23 10.88 -25.59
C GLU A 204 2.43 9.98 -24.63
N VAL A 205 1.53 10.60 -23.85
CA VAL A 205 0.60 9.94 -22.94
C VAL A 205 -0.78 10.59 -23.07
N ALA A 206 -1.79 9.79 -23.41
CA ALA A 206 -3.19 10.23 -23.38
C ALA A 206 -3.90 9.62 -22.17
N VAL A 207 -4.62 10.44 -21.40
CA VAL A 207 -5.48 9.96 -20.30
C VAL A 207 -6.93 10.26 -20.65
N TRP A 208 -7.71 9.21 -20.86
CA TRP A 208 -9.12 9.30 -21.21
C TRP A 208 -10.00 8.85 -20.04
N MET A 209 -11.00 9.66 -19.66
CA MET A 209 -11.88 9.41 -18.52
C MET A 209 -13.33 9.22 -18.99
N PRO A 210 -13.70 8.05 -19.54
CA PRO A 210 -15.04 7.80 -20.07
C PRO A 210 -16.15 7.92 -19.01
N ALA A 211 -15.85 7.57 -17.75
CA ALA A 211 -16.84 7.63 -16.67
C ALA A 211 -17.06 9.05 -16.11
N VAL A 212 -16.16 9.99 -16.41
CA VAL A 212 -16.19 11.38 -15.90
C VAL A 212 -16.32 12.34 -17.08
N GLY A 213 -17.49 12.35 -17.71
CA GLY A 213 -17.81 13.27 -18.81
C GLY A 213 -17.02 13.05 -20.10
N GLY A 214 -16.25 11.95 -20.22
CA GLY A 214 -15.47 11.64 -21.41
C GLY A 214 -14.23 12.51 -21.61
N LYS A 215 -13.76 13.20 -20.56
CA LYS A 215 -12.62 14.13 -20.64
C LYS A 215 -11.38 13.39 -21.13
N THR A 216 -10.63 14.03 -22.03
CA THR A 216 -9.33 13.54 -22.49
C THR A 216 -8.28 14.56 -22.12
N LEU A 217 -7.18 14.09 -21.54
CA LEU A 217 -5.99 14.87 -21.26
C LEU A 217 -4.85 14.41 -22.17
N VAL A 218 -4.12 15.36 -22.72
CA VAL A 218 -2.97 15.14 -23.60
C VAL A 218 -1.73 15.57 -22.85
N ASP A 219 -0.82 14.63 -22.61
CA ASP A 219 0.43 14.82 -21.88
C ASP A 219 0.25 15.53 -20.52
N PRO A 220 -0.71 15.11 -19.67
CA PRO A 220 -1.05 15.86 -18.47
C PRO A 220 0.02 15.77 -17.38
N THR A 221 0.04 16.78 -16.52
CA THR A 221 0.65 16.79 -15.18
C THR A 221 -0.17 15.94 -14.19
N ASP A 222 0.43 15.59 -13.05
CA ASP A 222 -0.27 14.83 -12.00
C ASP A 222 -1.50 15.59 -11.46
N ALA A 223 -1.37 16.92 -11.34
CA ALA A 223 -2.45 17.79 -10.90
C ALA A 223 -3.62 17.78 -11.89
N GLU A 224 -3.36 17.91 -13.19
CA GLU A 224 -4.42 17.89 -14.21
C GLU A 224 -5.17 16.55 -14.24
N VAL A 225 -4.49 15.44 -13.99
CA VAL A 225 -5.12 14.11 -13.86
C VAL A 225 -6.06 14.08 -12.65
N VAL A 226 -5.59 14.53 -11.49
CA VAL A 226 -6.35 14.48 -10.23
C VAL A 226 -7.52 15.49 -10.24
N GLU A 227 -7.33 16.69 -10.81
CA GLU A 227 -8.39 17.69 -11.02
C GLU A 227 -9.45 17.19 -12.00
N ALA A 228 -9.06 16.55 -13.09
CA ALA A 228 -9.98 15.95 -14.05
C ALA A 228 -10.86 14.86 -13.41
N TRP A 229 -10.33 14.17 -12.40
CA TRP A 229 -11.08 13.20 -11.60
C TRP A 229 -12.02 13.86 -10.57
N GLY A 230 -11.90 15.17 -10.36
CA GLY A 230 -12.73 15.94 -9.43
C GLY A 230 -12.13 16.09 -8.02
N VAL A 231 -10.82 15.82 -7.86
CA VAL A 231 -10.13 15.99 -6.60
C VAL A 231 -9.41 17.35 -6.58
N PRO A 232 -9.62 18.20 -5.57
CA PRO A 232 -9.01 19.52 -5.51
C PRO A 232 -7.47 19.47 -5.34
N THR A 233 -6.78 20.24 -6.17
CA THR A 233 -5.32 20.52 -6.13
C THR A 233 -5.03 21.99 -5.80
N THR A 234 -6.09 22.80 -5.67
CA THR A 234 -6.08 24.22 -5.36
C THR A 234 -7.08 24.50 -4.24
N LEU A 235 -7.04 25.72 -3.70
CA LEU A 235 -8.02 26.20 -2.73
C LEU A 235 -8.98 27.19 -3.40
N PRO A 236 -10.25 27.24 -2.96
CA PRO A 236 -11.20 28.27 -3.41
C PRO A 236 -10.67 29.70 -3.22
N GLU A 237 -11.18 30.65 -4.00
CA GLU A 237 -10.89 32.07 -3.80
C GLU A 237 -11.47 32.54 -2.45
N GLY A 238 -10.59 33.03 -1.56
CA GLY A 238 -10.93 33.37 -0.18
C GLY A 238 -10.85 32.17 0.77
N GLY A 239 -10.47 32.40 2.03
CA GLY A 239 -10.34 31.33 3.01
C GLY A 239 -8.97 30.65 3.06
N ARG A 240 -7.91 31.46 3.03
CA ARG A 240 -6.51 31.02 3.17
C ARG A 240 -6.03 31.00 4.63
N ASP A 241 -6.94 31.20 5.59
CA ASP A 241 -6.67 31.14 7.02
C ASP A 241 -7.25 29.85 7.60
N PHE A 242 -6.44 29.10 8.32
CA PHE A 242 -6.78 27.82 8.95
C PHE A 242 -6.43 27.84 10.44
N ASP A 243 -7.16 27.09 11.25
CA ASP A 243 -6.74 26.84 12.63
C ASP A 243 -5.51 25.92 12.64
N VAL A 244 -5.52 24.90 11.78
CA VAL A 244 -4.47 23.88 11.73
C VAL A 244 -4.10 23.57 10.28
N LEU A 245 -2.81 23.70 9.97
CA LEU A 245 -2.19 23.14 8.77
C LEU A 245 -1.56 21.78 9.10
N VAL A 246 -2.02 20.72 8.45
CA VAL A 246 -1.43 19.39 8.52
C VAL A 246 -0.61 19.14 7.25
N VAL A 247 0.69 18.91 7.42
CA VAL A 247 1.61 18.65 6.29
C VAL A 247 1.90 17.16 6.20
N GLY A 248 1.29 16.50 5.21
CA GLY A 248 1.34 15.05 4.99
C GLY A 248 -0.02 14.38 5.20
N GLY A 249 -0.45 13.61 4.21
CA GLY A 249 -1.68 12.82 4.16
C GLY A 249 -1.48 11.34 4.47
N GLY A 250 -0.43 10.98 5.21
CA GLY A 250 -0.24 9.63 5.76
C GLY A 250 -1.16 9.33 6.97
N PRO A 251 -1.06 8.14 7.60
CA PRO A 251 -1.96 7.76 8.70
C PRO A 251 -1.99 8.74 9.86
N ALA A 252 -0.85 9.34 10.24
CA ALA A 252 -0.80 10.34 11.29
C ALA A 252 -1.53 11.64 10.90
N GLY A 253 -1.27 12.16 9.69
CA GLY A 253 -1.90 13.38 9.22
C GLY A 253 -3.40 13.22 8.97
N LEU A 254 -3.83 12.08 8.43
CA LEU A 254 -5.25 11.74 8.29
C LEU A 254 -5.94 11.66 9.65
N ALA A 255 -5.31 11.04 10.65
CA ALA A 255 -5.86 11.00 12.00
C ALA A 255 -5.98 12.41 12.60
N ALA A 256 -4.94 13.24 12.47
CA ALA A 256 -4.99 14.64 12.92
C ALA A 256 -6.13 15.41 12.22
N ALA A 257 -6.29 15.21 10.91
CA ALA A 257 -7.36 15.84 10.15
C ALA A 257 -8.75 15.41 10.61
N VAL A 258 -8.99 14.10 10.78
CA VAL A 258 -10.28 13.55 11.26
C VAL A 258 -10.62 14.16 12.62
N TYR A 259 -9.71 14.06 13.59
CA TYR A 259 -10.01 14.49 14.95
C TYR A 259 -10.17 16.02 15.04
N ALA A 260 -9.26 16.79 14.46
CA ALA A 260 -9.33 18.25 14.50
C ALA A 260 -10.58 18.81 13.81
N SER A 261 -10.94 18.29 12.63
CA SER A 261 -12.16 18.72 11.93
C SER A 261 -13.43 18.27 12.65
N SER A 262 -13.45 17.08 13.25
CA SER A 262 -14.60 16.61 14.05
C SER A 262 -14.85 17.47 15.30
N GLU A 263 -13.80 18.12 15.82
CA GLU A 263 -13.86 19.04 16.97
C GLU A 263 -14.06 20.51 16.55
N GLY A 264 -14.37 20.75 15.27
CA GLY A 264 -14.76 22.06 14.74
C GLY A 264 -13.61 22.98 14.33
N LEU A 265 -12.36 22.49 14.32
CA LEU A 265 -11.23 23.27 13.81
C LEU A 265 -11.27 23.33 12.29
N ARG A 266 -10.90 24.49 11.73
CA ARG A 266 -10.72 24.64 10.29
C ARG A 266 -9.37 24.06 9.88
N VAL A 267 -9.38 22.86 9.29
CA VAL A 267 -8.17 22.11 8.93
C VAL A 267 -7.87 22.16 7.44
N LEU A 268 -6.61 22.36 7.10
CA LEU A 268 -6.05 22.07 5.77
C LEU A 268 -5.04 20.93 5.87
N VAL A 269 -5.18 19.93 5.00
CA VAL A 269 -4.17 18.89 4.76
C VAL A 269 -3.51 19.15 3.42
N VAL A 270 -2.18 19.25 3.41
CA VAL A 270 -1.37 19.33 2.19
C VAL A 270 -0.62 18.01 2.02
N GLU A 271 -0.83 17.33 0.90
CA GLU A 271 -0.18 16.05 0.57
C GLU A 271 0.50 16.13 -0.80
N ARG A 272 1.81 15.83 -0.81
CA ARG A 272 2.67 15.97 -2.00
C ARG A 272 2.36 14.96 -3.09
N GLU A 273 2.03 13.73 -2.73
CA GLU A 273 1.93 12.63 -3.68
C GLU A 273 0.52 12.05 -3.68
N SER A 274 0.17 11.34 -2.62
CA SER A 274 -1.07 10.57 -2.55
C SER A 274 -1.44 10.29 -1.12
N ILE A 275 -2.75 10.27 -0.86
CA ILE A 275 -3.30 9.90 0.43
C ILE A 275 -2.77 8.51 0.87
N GLY A 276 -2.41 8.41 2.15
CA GLY A 276 -1.88 7.20 2.78
C GLY A 276 -0.37 7.17 2.97
N GLY A 277 0.38 8.05 2.29
CA GLY A 277 1.85 8.10 2.39
C GLY A 277 2.50 6.73 2.19
N GLN A 278 3.58 6.42 2.93
CA GLN A 278 4.24 5.11 2.86
C GLN A 278 3.29 3.96 3.16
N ALA A 279 2.40 4.11 4.16
CA ALA A 279 1.47 3.07 4.54
C ALA A 279 0.54 2.70 3.38
N GLY A 280 0.17 3.66 2.52
CA GLY A 280 -0.66 3.48 1.34
C GLY A 280 -0.15 2.40 0.37
N SER A 281 1.17 2.22 0.29
CA SER A 281 1.79 1.17 -0.55
C SER A 281 1.75 -0.24 0.05
N SER A 282 1.30 -0.38 1.30
CA SER A 282 1.17 -1.69 1.95
C SER A 282 0.01 -2.46 1.32
N SER A 283 0.31 -3.63 0.74
CA SER A 283 -0.71 -4.50 0.15
C SER A 283 -1.70 -5.02 1.19
N LEU A 284 -1.23 -5.28 2.42
CA LEU A 284 -2.07 -5.80 3.50
C LEU A 284 -1.48 -5.49 4.90
N ILE A 285 -2.24 -4.77 5.72
CA ILE A 285 -1.96 -4.48 7.11
C ILE A 285 -2.81 -5.40 7.99
N ARG A 286 -2.20 -6.41 8.61
CA ARG A 286 -2.91 -7.39 9.47
C ARG A 286 -2.94 -7.03 10.96
N ASN A 287 -2.10 -6.10 11.39
CA ASN A 287 -1.91 -5.75 12.79
C ASN A 287 -2.56 -4.39 13.16
N TYR A 288 -3.53 -3.93 12.37
CA TYR A 288 -4.32 -2.75 12.70
C TYR A 288 -5.65 -3.19 13.33
N LEU A 289 -5.87 -2.76 14.58
CA LEU A 289 -7.04 -3.14 15.36
C LEU A 289 -8.34 -2.76 14.63
N GLY A 290 -9.32 -3.68 14.61
CA GLY A 290 -10.63 -3.47 13.98
C GLY A 290 -10.77 -4.05 12.57
N PHE A 291 -9.68 -4.48 11.93
CA PHE A 291 -9.71 -5.15 10.61
C PHE A 291 -9.22 -6.60 10.73
N SER A 292 -10.13 -7.50 11.10
CA SER A 292 -9.81 -8.93 11.32
C SER A 292 -9.25 -9.65 10.09
N ARG A 293 -9.63 -9.18 8.88
CA ARG A 293 -9.11 -9.69 7.61
C ARG A 293 -7.81 -9.02 7.15
N GLY A 294 -7.30 -8.08 7.96
CA GLY A 294 -6.40 -7.05 7.51
C GLY A 294 -7.11 -6.05 6.59
N VAL A 295 -6.40 -4.98 6.27
CA VAL A 295 -6.86 -3.93 5.36
C VAL A 295 -5.68 -3.48 4.52
N SER A 296 -5.88 -3.21 3.23
CA SER A 296 -4.79 -2.60 2.45
C SER A 296 -4.48 -1.21 2.99
N GLY A 297 -3.24 -0.76 2.85
CA GLY A 297 -2.84 0.56 3.28
C GLY A 297 -3.59 1.67 2.55
N ALA A 298 -3.79 1.50 1.23
CA ALA A 298 -4.57 2.41 0.40
C ALA A 298 -6.03 2.51 0.88
N GLU A 299 -6.67 1.38 1.21
CA GLU A 299 -8.04 1.39 1.71
C GLU A 299 -8.16 2.04 3.09
N LEU A 300 -7.24 1.75 4.01
CA LEU A 300 -7.21 2.39 5.32
C LEU A 300 -7.11 3.92 5.18
N ALA A 301 -6.23 4.38 4.28
CA ALA A 301 -6.04 5.79 4.03
C ALA A 301 -7.25 6.45 3.36
N GLN A 302 -7.85 5.79 2.36
CA GLN A 302 -9.05 6.28 1.68
C GLN A 302 -10.23 6.43 2.66
N ARG A 303 -10.43 5.47 3.56
CA ARG A 303 -11.45 5.55 4.60
C ARG A 303 -11.19 6.72 5.56
N GLY A 304 -9.93 6.93 5.97
CA GLY A 304 -9.54 8.07 6.81
C GLY A 304 -9.74 9.43 6.12
N TYR A 305 -9.37 9.52 4.84
CA TYR A 305 -9.63 10.70 4.01
C TYR A 305 -11.12 11.03 3.92
N GLN A 306 -11.96 10.03 3.62
CA GLN A 306 -13.41 10.21 3.54
C GLN A 306 -14.00 10.69 4.86
N GLN A 307 -13.53 10.16 6.00
CA GLN A 307 -13.96 10.63 7.32
C GLN A 307 -13.61 12.09 7.55
N ALA A 308 -12.36 12.48 7.32
CA ALA A 308 -11.92 13.86 7.49
C ALA A 308 -12.68 14.81 6.56
N TRP A 309 -12.92 14.39 5.32
CA TRP A 309 -13.69 15.15 4.35
C TRP A 309 -15.13 15.38 4.79
N VAL A 310 -15.81 14.35 5.32
CA VAL A 310 -17.16 14.46 5.88
C VAL A 310 -17.22 15.45 7.05
N PHE A 311 -16.16 15.54 7.85
CA PHE A 311 -16.05 16.52 8.93
C PHE A 311 -15.63 17.93 8.47
N GLY A 312 -15.38 18.13 7.17
CA GLY A 312 -15.07 19.45 6.60
C GLY A 312 -13.58 19.80 6.54
N ALA A 313 -12.68 18.83 6.69
CA ALA A 313 -11.25 19.05 6.43
C ALA A 313 -11.04 19.37 4.94
N HIS A 314 -10.21 20.39 4.67
CA HIS A 314 -9.80 20.75 3.32
C HIS A 314 -8.57 19.93 2.94
N PHE A 315 -8.48 19.52 1.68
CA PHE A 315 -7.35 18.78 1.16
C PHE A 315 -6.81 19.46 -0.09
N VAL A 316 -5.49 19.53 -0.16
CA VAL A 316 -4.74 19.91 -1.36
C VAL A 316 -3.78 18.76 -1.63
N LEU A 317 -4.07 17.99 -2.68
CA LEU A 317 -3.23 16.87 -3.10
C LEU A 317 -2.28 17.30 -4.22
N THR A 318 -1.21 16.53 -4.43
CA THR A 318 -0.18 16.79 -5.44
C THR A 318 0.55 18.13 -5.27
N ARG A 319 0.62 18.62 -4.03
CA ARG A 319 1.30 19.88 -3.67
C ARG A 319 2.13 19.68 -2.42
N GLU A 320 3.27 20.35 -2.37
CA GLU A 320 4.14 20.35 -1.20
C GLU A 320 4.17 21.70 -0.51
N VAL A 321 4.43 21.67 0.79
CA VAL A 321 4.84 22.85 1.54
C VAL A 321 6.35 22.94 1.44
N ASP A 322 6.85 24.03 0.90
CA ASP A 322 8.28 24.24 0.63
C ASP A 322 8.91 25.30 1.55
N GLU A 323 8.09 26.16 2.17
CA GLU A 323 8.52 27.17 3.13
C GLU A 323 7.52 27.33 4.28
N LEU A 324 8.06 27.49 5.50
CA LEU A 324 7.31 27.83 6.70
C LEU A 324 7.98 28.95 7.47
N THR A 325 7.24 30.03 7.72
CA THR A 325 7.68 31.17 8.53
C THR A 325 6.66 31.47 9.62
N SER A 326 7.09 32.07 10.73
CA SER A 326 6.18 32.59 11.75
C SER A 326 6.01 34.11 11.57
N ASP A 327 4.78 34.59 11.70
CA ASP A 327 4.44 36.03 11.65
C ASP A 327 4.10 36.61 13.03
N GLY A 328 4.35 35.85 14.10
CA GLY A 328 4.07 36.23 15.49
C GLY A 328 2.65 35.94 15.98
N ALA A 329 1.66 35.90 15.08
CA ALA A 329 0.28 35.50 15.40
C ALA A 329 -0.02 34.04 15.03
N GLY A 330 0.79 33.47 14.13
CA GLY A 330 0.77 32.07 13.76
C GLY A 330 1.89 31.76 12.77
N PHE A 331 1.51 31.09 11.69
CA PHE A 331 2.43 30.60 10.67
C PHE A 331 1.93 30.93 9.27
N VAL A 332 2.89 31.27 8.42
CA VAL A 332 2.70 31.49 6.99
C VAL A 332 3.43 30.36 6.26
N ALA A 333 2.67 29.60 5.48
CA ALA A 333 3.19 28.49 4.68
C ALA A 333 3.08 28.82 3.18
N HIS A 334 4.13 28.52 2.42
CA HIS A 334 4.06 28.53 0.96
C HIS A 334 3.78 27.10 0.46
N VAL A 335 2.78 26.97 -0.40
CA VAL A 335 2.31 25.67 -0.93
C VAL A 335 2.37 25.70 -2.44
N GLY A 336 3.53 25.38 -3.04
CA GLY A 336 3.75 25.27 -4.48
C GLY A 336 2.87 26.22 -5.34
N ASP A 337 2.18 25.66 -6.34
CA ASP A 337 1.31 26.42 -7.25
C ASP A 337 0.01 26.98 -6.60
N VAL A 338 -0.24 26.69 -5.32
CA VAL A 338 -1.39 27.23 -4.56
C VAL A 338 -1.05 28.60 -3.94
N GLY A 339 0.24 28.84 -3.69
CA GLY A 339 0.77 30.05 -3.07
C GLY A 339 0.66 30.05 -1.54
N THR A 340 0.63 31.25 -0.97
CA THR A 340 0.73 31.43 0.49
C THR A 340 -0.61 31.25 1.21
N LEU A 341 -0.55 30.68 2.41
CA LEU A 341 -1.68 30.56 3.35
C LEU A 341 -1.21 30.74 4.79
N ARG A 342 -2.16 30.98 5.70
CA ARG A 342 -1.94 31.16 7.13
C ARG A 342 -2.55 30.04 7.95
N ALA A 343 -1.85 29.64 9.01
CA ALA A 343 -2.35 28.71 10.00
C ALA A 343 -1.97 29.14 11.42
N ARG A 344 -2.84 28.95 12.40
CA ARG A 344 -2.54 29.25 13.81
C ARG A 344 -1.62 28.21 14.43
N ALA A 345 -1.69 26.96 13.97
CA ALA A 345 -0.81 25.87 14.35
C ALA A 345 -0.47 24.98 13.15
N VAL A 346 0.66 24.28 13.23
CA VAL A 346 1.14 23.37 12.18
C VAL A 346 1.39 21.99 12.76
N VAL A 347 0.94 20.95 12.07
CA VAL A 347 1.23 19.55 12.39
C VAL A 347 2.01 18.95 11.22
N VAL A 348 3.31 18.71 11.44
CA VAL A 348 4.19 18.03 10.49
C VAL A 348 3.98 16.52 10.62
N ALA A 349 3.42 15.90 9.58
CA ALA A 349 3.10 14.49 9.49
C ALA A 349 3.68 13.86 8.21
N THR A 350 4.83 14.35 7.75
CA THR A 350 5.46 13.97 6.47
C THR A 350 6.09 12.57 6.46
N GLY A 351 6.12 11.90 7.62
CA GLY A 351 6.65 10.55 7.76
C GLY A 351 8.12 10.42 7.36
N VAL A 352 8.44 9.31 6.69
CA VAL A 352 9.78 8.99 6.17
C VAL A 352 9.69 8.45 4.76
N SER A 353 10.81 8.46 4.04
CA SER A 353 10.99 7.73 2.79
C SER A 353 12.02 6.62 3.00
N TYR A 354 11.73 5.40 2.54
CA TYR A 354 12.75 4.36 2.49
C TYR A 354 13.86 4.76 1.52
N ARG A 355 15.11 4.54 1.92
CA ARG A 355 16.24 4.69 1.02
C ARG A 355 16.13 3.64 -0.08
N ARG A 356 16.27 4.09 -1.32
CA ARG A 356 16.20 3.25 -2.52
C ARG A 356 17.59 2.80 -2.96
N LEU A 357 17.66 1.67 -3.66
CA LEU A 357 18.92 1.21 -4.29
C LEU A 357 19.25 2.02 -5.55
N GLY A 358 18.24 2.61 -6.21
CA GLY A 358 18.42 3.32 -7.47
C GLY A 358 18.62 2.38 -8.67
N VAL A 359 17.98 1.20 -8.64
CA VAL A 359 18.06 0.17 -9.68
C VAL A 359 16.68 0.02 -10.33
N ASP A 360 16.52 0.55 -11.54
CA ASP A 360 15.22 0.65 -12.22
C ASP A 360 14.50 -0.70 -12.37
N SER A 361 15.24 -1.77 -12.69
CA SER A 361 14.66 -3.10 -12.85
C SER A 361 14.05 -3.66 -11.55
N LEU A 362 14.59 -3.25 -10.39
CA LEU A 362 14.06 -3.64 -9.08
C LEU A 362 12.90 -2.75 -8.66
N GLU A 363 12.90 -1.47 -9.05
CA GLU A 363 11.78 -0.56 -8.77
C GLU A 363 10.48 -1.07 -9.41
N ALA A 364 10.55 -1.60 -10.63
CA ALA A 364 9.43 -2.23 -11.33
C ALA A 364 8.85 -3.48 -10.62
N LEU A 365 9.65 -4.12 -9.75
CA LEU A 365 9.28 -5.32 -8.99
C LEU A 365 8.92 -5.01 -7.53
N SER A 366 8.79 -3.73 -7.16
CA SER A 366 8.36 -3.30 -5.82
C SER A 366 7.00 -3.91 -5.46
N GLY A 367 6.92 -4.58 -4.31
CA GLY A 367 5.73 -5.31 -3.85
C GLY A 367 5.49 -6.65 -4.56
N LYS A 368 6.31 -7.01 -5.54
CA LYS A 368 6.26 -8.27 -6.31
C LYS A 368 7.52 -9.09 -6.07
N GLY A 369 7.93 -9.22 -4.82
CA GLY A 369 9.18 -9.88 -4.42
C GLY A 369 10.29 -8.90 -4.03
N VAL A 370 10.21 -7.61 -4.35
CA VAL A 370 11.11 -6.56 -3.80
C VAL A 370 10.39 -5.79 -2.70
N TYR A 371 10.99 -5.73 -1.52
CA TYR A 371 10.43 -5.10 -0.32
C TYR A 371 11.40 -4.11 0.27
N TYR A 372 10.92 -2.90 0.57
CA TYR A 372 11.66 -1.90 1.31
C TYR A 372 11.22 -1.93 2.77
N GLY A 373 12.13 -2.32 3.68
CA GLY A 373 11.81 -2.60 5.09
C GLY A 373 11.43 -4.06 5.39
N ALA A 374 11.23 -4.36 6.67
CA ALA A 374 10.95 -5.71 7.14
C ALA A 374 9.46 -6.05 7.02
N ASN A 375 9.09 -6.85 6.03
CA ASN A 375 7.76 -7.48 5.96
C ASN A 375 7.78 -8.84 6.67
N VAL A 376 7.51 -8.85 7.97
CA VAL A 376 7.49 -10.07 8.81
C VAL A 376 6.48 -11.10 8.29
N THR A 377 5.39 -10.67 7.66
CA THR A 377 4.38 -11.58 7.09
C THR A 377 4.89 -12.29 5.83
N ALA A 378 5.81 -11.67 5.09
CA ALA A 378 6.46 -12.28 3.93
C ALA A 378 7.41 -13.43 4.33
N ALA A 379 7.95 -13.44 5.56
CA ALA A 379 8.87 -14.50 5.97
C ALA A 379 8.21 -15.88 6.00
N HIS A 380 6.95 -15.98 6.46
CA HIS A 380 6.21 -17.25 6.41
C HIS A 380 5.88 -17.67 4.97
N ALA A 381 5.67 -16.70 4.08
CA ALA A 381 5.40 -16.92 2.66
C ALA A 381 6.60 -17.46 1.88
N LEU A 382 7.81 -17.21 2.37
CA LEU A 382 9.06 -17.69 1.76
C LEU A 382 9.50 -19.04 2.32
N THR A 383 8.59 -19.83 2.92
CA THR A 383 8.94 -21.15 3.46
C THR A 383 9.46 -22.07 2.34
N GLY A 384 10.70 -22.55 2.47
CA GLY A 384 11.35 -23.39 1.46
C GLY A 384 11.82 -22.65 0.20
N LEU A 385 11.86 -21.30 0.22
CA LEU A 385 12.29 -20.46 -0.91
C LEU A 385 13.59 -19.71 -0.62
N GLN A 386 14.08 -18.94 -1.59
CA GLN A 386 15.36 -18.21 -1.52
C GLN A 386 15.11 -16.71 -1.23
N ALA A 387 15.77 -16.16 -0.21
CA ALA A 387 15.65 -14.75 0.16
C ALA A 387 16.98 -14.01 0.12
N VAL A 388 16.96 -12.72 -0.22
CA VAL A 388 18.11 -11.82 -0.21
C VAL A 388 17.80 -10.63 0.69
N VAL A 389 18.72 -10.30 1.61
CA VAL A 389 18.60 -9.14 2.51
C VAL A 389 19.73 -8.17 2.20
N VAL A 390 19.40 -6.93 1.88
CA VAL A 390 20.40 -5.88 1.60
C VAL A 390 20.52 -4.95 2.79
N GLY A 391 21.67 -4.96 3.47
CA GLY A 391 21.94 -4.07 4.60
C GLY A 391 22.86 -4.67 5.65
N GLY A 392 23.61 -3.81 6.35
CA GLY A 392 24.58 -4.21 7.38
C GLY A 392 24.17 -3.87 8.82
N GLY A 393 22.99 -3.29 9.04
CA GLY A 393 22.53 -2.89 10.38
C GLY A 393 21.73 -3.97 11.11
N ASN A 394 21.39 -3.72 12.37
CA ASN A 394 20.62 -4.66 13.20
C ASN A 394 19.30 -5.10 12.57
N SER A 395 18.56 -4.20 11.92
CA SER A 395 17.29 -4.56 11.26
C SER A 395 17.49 -5.57 10.13
N ALA A 396 18.59 -5.45 9.37
CA ALA A 396 18.94 -6.42 8.33
C ALA A 396 19.29 -7.78 8.94
N GLY A 397 20.10 -7.79 10.01
CA GLY A 397 20.47 -9.03 10.70
C GLY A 397 19.29 -9.75 11.34
N GLN A 398 18.38 -9.00 11.99
CA GLN A 398 17.14 -9.53 12.53
C GLN A 398 16.23 -10.11 11.45
N ALA A 399 16.14 -9.42 10.29
CA ALA A 399 15.39 -9.94 9.15
C ALA A 399 15.99 -11.24 8.61
N ALA A 400 17.32 -11.31 8.45
CA ALA A 400 18.01 -12.50 7.97
C ALA A 400 17.77 -13.71 8.88
N VAL A 401 18.01 -13.56 10.19
CA VAL A 401 17.78 -14.63 11.19
C VAL A 401 16.31 -15.02 11.28
N HIS A 402 15.39 -14.08 11.09
CA HIS A 402 13.96 -14.39 11.07
C HIS A 402 13.56 -15.18 9.81
N LEU A 403 14.06 -14.77 8.64
CA LEU A 403 13.80 -15.40 7.34
C LEU A 403 14.36 -16.82 7.30
N ALA A 404 15.56 -17.06 7.85
CA ALA A 404 16.22 -18.37 7.87
C ALA A 404 15.42 -19.45 8.60
N ARG A 405 14.46 -19.08 9.46
CA ARG A 405 13.55 -20.04 10.12
C ARG A 405 12.54 -20.67 9.15
N TYR A 406 12.38 -20.08 7.97
CA TYR A 406 11.37 -20.46 6.99
C TYR A 406 12.00 -20.75 5.62
N CYS A 407 12.87 -19.86 5.15
CA CYS A 407 13.52 -19.96 3.85
C CYS A 407 14.43 -21.19 3.76
N GLU A 408 14.58 -21.74 2.56
CA GLU A 408 15.61 -22.73 2.28
C GLU A 408 17.00 -22.10 2.44
N HIS A 409 17.16 -20.86 1.97
CA HIS A 409 18.41 -20.12 2.09
C HIS A 409 18.19 -18.61 2.10
N VAL A 410 19.07 -17.89 2.79
CA VAL A 410 19.10 -16.44 2.90
C VAL A 410 20.49 -15.91 2.54
N THR A 411 20.57 -14.96 1.61
CA THR A 411 21.82 -14.24 1.30
C THR A 411 21.76 -12.80 1.82
N VAL A 412 22.67 -12.45 2.72
CA VAL A 412 22.86 -11.07 3.20
C VAL A 412 23.89 -10.38 2.32
N VAL A 413 23.50 -9.30 1.66
CA VAL A 413 24.38 -8.46 0.83
C VAL A 413 24.70 -7.17 1.58
N VAL A 414 25.98 -6.89 1.77
CA VAL A 414 26.47 -5.71 2.50
C VAL A 414 27.60 -5.02 1.74
N ARG A 415 27.58 -3.68 1.72
CA ARG A 415 28.62 -2.86 1.09
C ARG A 415 29.94 -2.84 1.86
N GLY A 416 29.87 -2.98 3.17
CA GLY A 416 31.04 -3.06 4.03
C GLY A 416 31.79 -4.37 3.86
N SER A 417 33.04 -4.40 4.31
CA SER A 417 33.89 -5.60 4.34
C SER A 417 33.48 -6.60 5.43
N SER A 418 32.57 -6.23 6.34
CA SER A 418 32.02 -7.13 7.36
C SER A 418 30.68 -6.61 7.88
N LEU A 419 29.91 -7.48 8.53
CA LEU A 419 28.71 -7.10 9.30
C LEU A 419 29.07 -6.44 10.64
N ALA A 420 30.24 -6.74 11.20
CA ALA A 420 30.67 -6.30 12.53
C ALA A 420 30.86 -4.77 12.66
N GLY A 421 30.96 -4.04 11.55
CA GLY A 421 31.09 -2.58 11.57
C GLY A 421 29.84 -1.83 12.02
N SER A 422 28.66 -2.43 11.89
CA SER A 422 27.37 -1.79 12.22
C SER A 422 26.33 -2.71 12.86
N MET A 423 26.51 -4.03 12.78
CA MET A 423 25.61 -5.02 13.37
C MET A 423 26.11 -5.44 14.75
N SER A 424 25.18 -5.64 15.69
CA SER A 424 25.50 -6.14 17.03
C SER A 424 26.14 -7.54 16.98
N ALA A 425 27.15 -7.78 17.81
CA ALA A 425 27.93 -9.02 17.83
C ALA A 425 27.08 -10.31 17.94
N TYR A 426 25.97 -10.28 18.70
CA TYR A 426 25.10 -11.45 18.84
C TYR A 426 24.39 -11.82 17.52
N LEU A 427 24.00 -10.83 16.70
CA LEU A 427 23.39 -11.07 15.40
C LEU A 427 24.42 -11.59 14.40
N VAL A 428 25.63 -11.04 14.43
CA VAL A 428 26.74 -11.56 13.62
C VAL A 428 26.98 -13.03 13.96
N GLY A 429 27.10 -13.36 15.25
CA GLY A 429 27.27 -14.74 15.69
C GLY A 429 26.08 -15.66 15.34
N ALA A 430 24.84 -15.16 15.37
CA ALA A 430 23.66 -15.92 14.96
C ALA A 430 23.64 -16.18 13.45
N ILE A 431 24.07 -15.21 12.64
CA ILE A 431 24.20 -15.34 11.19
C ILE A 431 25.31 -16.34 10.83
N ASP A 432 26.48 -16.21 11.46
CA ASP A 432 27.63 -17.09 11.19
C ASP A 432 27.36 -18.55 11.60
N ALA A 433 26.49 -18.77 12.60
CA ALA A 433 26.13 -20.10 13.10
C ALA A 433 25.01 -20.78 12.30
N ASP A 434 24.25 -20.05 11.48
CA ASP A 434 23.10 -20.58 10.74
C ASP A 434 23.52 -20.97 9.31
N PRO A 435 23.57 -22.27 8.97
CA PRO A 435 24.01 -22.72 7.65
C PRO A 435 23.07 -22.33 6.51
N ALA A 436 21.83 -21.93 6.81
CA ALA A 436 20.90 -21.40 5.82
C ALA A 436 21.17 -19.92 5.50
N ILE A 437 22.17 -19.28 6.12
CA ILE A 437 22.53 -17.89 5.86
C ILE A 437 23.93 -17.80 5.25
N SER A 438 24.03 -17.02 4.18
CA SER A 438 25.29 -16.67 3.52
C SER A 438 25.47 -15.16 3.51
N VAL A 439 26.71 -14.68 3.59
CA VAL A 439 27.02 -13.24 3.55
C VAL A 439 27.89 -12.92 2.33
N ARG A 440 27.47 -11.93 1.54
CA ARG A 440 28.21 -11.33 0.44
C ARG A 440 28.64 -9.92 0.87
N THR A 441 29.90 -9.78 1.23
CA THR A 441 30.52 -8.51 1.62
C THR A 441 31.02 -7.74 0.41
N GLU A 442 31.28 -6.44 0.60
CA GLU A 442 31.80 -5.53 -0.43
C GLU A 442 31.00 -5.60 -1.73
N ALA A 443 29.68 -5.75 -1.62
CA ALA A 443 28.82 -6.05 -2.75
C ALA A 443 27.62 -5.11 -2.84
N ASP A 444 27.19 -4.83 -4.07
CA ASP A 444 25.99 -4.08 -4.40
C ASP A 444 25.02 -4.94 -5.19
N VAL A 445 23.72 -4.81 -4.94
CA VAL A 445 22.69 -5.35 -5.85
C VAL A 445 22.51 -4.34 -6.99
N VAL A 446 22.66 -4.79 -8.23
CA VAL A 446 22.74 -3.92 -9.42
C VAL A 446 21.67 -4.20 -10.47
N ALA A 447 20.99 -5.35 -10.39
CA ALA A 447 19.84 -5.68 -11.23
C ALA A 447 18.94 -6.72 -10.55
N GLY A 448 17.75 -6.90 -11.12
CA GLY A 448 16.81 -7.95 -10.76
C GLY A 448 15.88 -8.27 -11.92
N GLU A 449 15.47 -9.53 -11.99
CA GLU A 449 14.73 -10.12 -13.11
C GLU A 449 13.55 -10.96 -12.62
N GLY A 450 12.53 -11.09 -13.47
CA GLY A 450 11.45 -12.07 -13.35
C GLY A 450 10.16 -11.65 -14.06
N GLU A 451 9.29 -12.61 -14.35
CA GLU A 451 8.03 -12.36 -15.08
C GLU A 451 6.86 -12.20 -14.08
N GLY A 452 6.46 -10.96 -13.84
CA GLY A 452 5.38 -10.63 -12.90
C GLY A 452 5.75 -10.72 -11.41
N ARG A 453 6.88 -11.34 -11.05
CA ARG A 453 7.50 -11.31 -9.71
C ARG A 453 9.03 -11.44 -9.79
N LEU A 454 9.74 -11.17 -8.70
CA LEU A 454 11.17 -11.39 -8.59
C LEU A 454 11.50 -12.89 -8.66
N GLU A 455 12.49 -13.23 -9.48
CA GLU A 455 13.05 -14.59 -9.61
C GLU A 455 14.57 -14.62 -9.41
N ARG A 456 15.26 -13.53 -9.79
CA ARG A 456 16.72 -13.43 -9.71
C ARG A 456 17.17 -12.02 -9.34
N VAL A 457 18.33 -11.93 -8.68
CA VAL A 457 19.05 -10.66 -8.45
C VAL A 457 20.50 -10.79 -8.90
N THR A 458 21.04 -9.71 -9.47
CA THR A 458 22.45 -9.63 -9.83
C THR A 458 23.20 -8.81 -8.78
N VAL A 459 24.26 -9.41 -8.24
CA VAL A 459 25.11 -8.83 -7.20
C VAL A 459 26.49 -8.57 -7.80
N ARG A 460 26.99 -7.34 -7.66
CA ARG A 460 28.31 -6.92 -8.14
C ARG A 460 29.27 -6.74 -6.97
N HIS A 461 30.43 -7.37 -7.05
CA HIS A 461 31.52 -7.12 -6.11
C HIS A 461 32.19 -5.77 -6.42
N ARG A 462 32.32 -4.90 -5.41
CA ARG A 462 32.78 -3.50 -5.55
C ARG A 462 34.24 -3.37 -5.95
N GLY A 463 35.10 -4.26 -5.47
CA GLY A 463 36.54 -4.20 -5.74
C GLY A 463 36.94 -4.77 -7.10
N THR A 464 36.22 -5.77 -7.60
CA THR A 464 36.57 -6.51 -8.83
C THR A 464 35.64 -6.20 -10.01
N GLY A 465 34.44 -5.68 -9.74
CA GLY A 465 33.39 -5.48 -10.75
C GLY A 465 32.70 -6.76 -11.20
N THR A 466 33.06 -7.92 -10.65
CA THR A 466 32.47 -9.21 -11.02
C THR A 466 31.00 -9.27 -10.62
N GLU A 467 30.15 -9.79 -11.50
CA GLU A 467 28.71 -9.92 -11.29
C GLU A 467 28.30 -11.39 -11.19
N ASP A 468 27.57 -11.71 -10.14
CA ASP A 468 26.95 -13.01 -9.92
C ASP A 468 25.43 -12.84 -9.91
N THR A 469 24.71 -13.69 -10.64
CA THR A 469 23.24 -13.74 -10.59
C THR A 469 22.80 -14.88 -9.70
N LEU A 470 21.94 -14.58 -8.73
CA LEU A 470 21.47 -15.51 -7.71
C LEU A 470 19.95 -15.68 -7.81
N PRO A 471 19.40 -16.88 -7.58
CA PRO A 471 17.96 -17.06 -7.41
C PRO A 471 17.49 -16.29 -6.18
N ALA A 472 16.36 -15.58 -6.31
CA ALA A 472 15.77 -14.81 -5.23
C ALA A 472 14.26 -14.67 -5.44
N ASP A 473 13.48 -15.28 -4.57
CA ASP A 473 12.02 -15.13 -4.52
C ASP A 473 11.60 -13.90 -3.71
N GLY A 474 12.50 -13.39 -2.85
CA GLY A 474 12.29 -12.18 -2.06
C GLY A 474 13.58 -11.39 -1.84
N LEU A 475 13.56 -10.10 -2.16
CA LEU A 475 14.61 -9.12 -1.86
C LEU A 475 14.11 -8.13 -0.80
N PHE A 476 14.80 -8.07 0.34
CA PHE A 476 14.48 -7.19 1.46
C PHE A 476 15.55 -6.12 1.60
N VAL A 477 15.22 -4.91 1.18
CA VAL A 477 16.09 -3.74 1.22
C VAL A 477 15.98 -3.06 2.59
N MET A 478 17.03 -3.22 3.40
CA MET A 478 17.13 -2.85 4.80
C MET A 478 18.24 -1.80 5.04
N ILE A 479 18.28 -0.77 4.18
CA ILE A 479 19.31 0.29 4.19
C ILE A 479 18.87 1.59 4.90
N GLY A 480 17.73 1.53 5.60
CA GLY A 480 17.19 2.62 6.40
C GLY A 480 16.12 3.46 5.69
N ALA A 481 15.58 4.41 6.44
CA ALA A 481 14.62 5.40 5.97
C ALA A 481 15.06 6.78 6.47
N GLU A 482 14.67 7.82 5.77
CA GLU A 482 15.02 9.21 6.10
C GLU A 482 13.79 10.12 6.12
N PRO A 483 13.71 11.03 7.09
CA PRO A 483 12.63 12.00 7.17
C PRO A 483 12.84 13.10 6.12
N ARG A 484 11.74 13.66 5.61
CA ARG A 484 11.77 14.75 4.63
C ARG A 484 11.47 16.06 5.35
N THR A 485 12.49 16.62 6.00
CA THR A 485 12.34 17.77 6.90
C THR A 485 13.10 19.00 6.42
N ASP A 486 13.90 18.94 5.35
CA ASP A 486 14.81 20.02 4.93
C ASP A 486 14.15 21.37 4.63
N TRP A 487 12.86 21.36 4.26
CA TRP A 487 12.05 22.56 3.99
C TRP A 487 11.69 23.36 5.25
N LEU A 488 11.80 22.75 6.44
CA LEU A 488 11.51 23.42 7.71
C LEU A 488 12.63 24.40 8.10
N PRO A 489 12.30 25.53 8.75
CA PRO A 489 13.30 26.47 9.22
C PRO A 489 14.23 25.81 10.24
N ALA A 490 15.48 26.30 10.33
CA ALA A 490 16.49 25.75 11.24
C ALA A 490 16.07 25.77 12.73
N ALA A 491 15.15 26.68 13.09
CA ALA A 491 14.58 26.74 14.44
C ALA A 491 13.74 25.50 14.82
N VAL A 492 13.23 24.75 13.84
CA VAL A 492 12.65 23.42 14.07
C VAL A 492 13.79 22.42 14.04
N GLU A 493 14.33 22.10 15.22
CA GLU A 493 15.54 21.32 15.36
C GLU A 493 15.34 19.84 15.04
N ARG A 494 16.42 19.23 14.55
CA ARG A 494 16.50 17.85 14.10
C ARG A 494 17.58 17.11 14.89
N ASP A 495 17.47 15.80 15.01
CA ASP A 495 18.58 14.95 15.42
C ASP A 495 19.62 14.81 14.29
N ASP A 496 20.74 14.10 14.57
CA ASP A 496 21.82 13.87 13.61
C ASP A 496 21.39 13.00 12.40
N HIS A 497 20.16 12.48 12.41
CA HIS A 497 19.56 11.68 11.35
C HIS A 497 18.42 12.42 10.63
N GLY A 498 18.18 13.69 10.96
CA GLY A 498 17.19 14.56 10.34
C GLY A 498 15.78 14.49 10.94
N PHE A 499 15.55 13.71 11.99
CA PHE A 499 14.23 13.55 12.62
C PHE A 499 13.90 14.71 13.55
N LEU A 500 12.64 15.15 13.57
CA LEU A 500 12.22 16.31 14.37
C LEU A 500 12.24 16.00 15.87
N LEU A 501 12.85 16.88 16.66
CA LEU A 501 12.84 16.80 18.12
C LEU A 501 11.48 17.29 18.64
N THR A 502 10.88 16.56 19.59
CA THR A 502 9.59 16.93 20.19
C THR A 502 9.59 16.78 21.70
N GLY A 503 8.67 17.47 22.39
CA GLY A 503 8.41 17.28 23.81
C GLY A 503 9.66 17.45 24.67
N SER A 504 10.04 16.42 25.42
CA SER A 504 11.23 16.46 26.28
C SER A 504 12.53 16.70 25.51
N ASP A 505 12.65 16.17 24.30
CA ASP A 505 13.85 16.34 23.47
C ASP A 505 13.94 17.78 22.96
N ALA A 506 12.79 18.38 22.60
CA ALA A 506 12.72 19.80 22.27
C ALA A 506 13.05 20.69 23.49
N ALA A 507 12.54 20.34 24.68
CA ALA A 507 12.84 21.07 25.91
C ALA A 507 14.33 21.11 26.23
N ALA A 508 15.06 20.03 25.93
CA ALA A 508 16.50 19.91 26.18
C ALA A 508 17.35 20.84 25.30
N ARG A 509 16.80 21.40 24.21
CA ARG A 509 17.51 22.28 23.26
C ARG A 509 17.38 23.78 23.56
N GLY A 510 16.57 24.14 24.55
CA GLY A 510 16.32 25.54 24.92
C GLY A 510 14.91 25.94 24.47
N TRP A 511 13.98 25.90 25.42
CA TRP A 511 12.58 26.21 25.19
C TRP A 511 12.28 27.67 25.49
N ALA A 512 11.71 28.38 24.50
CA ALA A 512 11.66 29.84 24.49
C ALA A 512 10.50 30.46 25.31
N ILE A 513 9.58 29.66 25.83
CA ILE A 513 8.38 30.16 26.54
C ILE A 513 8.21 29.50 27.92
N GLU A 514 7.40 30.11 28.80
CA GLU A 514 7.30 29.74 30.22
C GLU A 514 6.72 28.34 30.45
N ARG A 515 5.67 27.94 29.70
CA ARG A 515 5.10 26.59 29.80
C ARG A 515 6.07 25.55 29.26
N ARG A 516 5.95 24.29 29.65
CA ARG A 516 6.69 23.20 28.98
C ARG A 516 6.15 22.92 27.57
N PRO A 517 6.97 22.42 26.63
CA PRO A 517 6.47 21.94 25.35
C PRO A 517 5.52 20.77 25.56
N HIS A 518 4.46 20.70 24.76
CA HIS A 518 3.59 19.53 24.74
C HIS A 518 4.34 18.32 24.13
N PRO A 519 3.89 17.06 24.41
CA PRO A 519 4.61 15.86 23.97
C PRO A 519 4.98 15.79 22.48
N TYR A 520 4.13 16.33 21.59
CA TYR A 520 4.37 16.32 20.14
C TYR A 520 4.79 17.68 19.59
N GLU A 521 5.00 18.67 20.46
CA GLU A 521 5.42 20.00 20.05
C GLU A 521 6.93 20.01 19.80
N THR A 522 7.34 20.65 18.71
CA THR A 522 8.75 20.77 18.30
C THR A 522 9.48 21.81 19.14
N THR A 523 10.71 22.19 18.78
CA THR A 523 11.42 23.33 19.38
C THR A 523 10.80 24.70 19.07
N VAL A 524 9.83 24.77 18.14
CA VAL A 524 9.06 25.98 17.85
C VAL A 524 7.64 25.84 18.42
N PRO A 525 7.23 26.68 19.40
CA PRO A 525 5.87 26.67 19.94
C PRO A 525 4.82 26.82 18.84
N GLY A 526 3.81 25.94 18.84
CA GLY A 526 2.76 25.91 17.82
C GLY A 526 3.07 25.10 16.56
N VAL A 527 4.30 24.60 16.41
CA VAL A 527 4.65 23.57 15.42
C VAL A 527 4.78 22.23 16.11
N PHE A 528 3.98 21.27 15.68
CA PHE A 528 3.93 19.90 16.19
C PHE A 528 4.45 18.92 15.13
N ALA A 529 4.94 17.76 15.57
CA ALA A 529 5.35 16.67 14.70
C ALA A 529 4.82 15.33 15.20
N VAL A 530 4.19 14.56 14.30
CA VAL A 530 3.55 13.27 14.63
C VAL A 530 3.91 12.18 13.61
N GLY A 531 3.91 10.94 14.07
CA GLY A 531 4.26 9.79 13.25
C GLY A 531 5.75 9.74 12.93
N ASP A 532 6.10 9.09 11.83
CA ASP A 532 7.47 8.67 11.58
C ASP A 532 8.47 9.82 11.33
N VAL A 533 8.03 11.06 11.21
CA VAL A 533 8.93 12.21 11.01
C VAL A 533 9.69 12.61 12.28
N ARG A 534 9.17 12.27 13.47
CA ARG A 534 9.77 12.67 14.74
C ARG A 534 10.83 11.68 15.24
N CYS A 535 11.73 12.19 16.06
CA CYS A 535 12.71 11.40 16.81
C CYS A 535 11.99 10.45 17.78
N GLY A 536 12.51 9.24 17.93
CA GLY A 536 11.99 8.25 18.90
C GLY A 536 10.58 7.73 18.63
N SER A 537 9.99 7.97 17.45
CA SER A 537 8.68 7.38 17.08
C SER A 537 8.77 5.86 16.91
N VAL A 538 7.67 5.15 17.19
CA VAL A 538 7.60 3.68 17.15
C VAL A 538 7.58 3.10 15.71
N LYS A 539 7.43 3.94 14.67
CA LYS A 539 7.39 3.54 13.24
C LYS A 539 6.34 2.46 12.95
N ARG A 540 5.10 2.70 13.41
CA ARG A 540 3.94 1.79 13.24
C ARG A 540 2.70 2.58 12.86
N VAL A 541 1.89 2.04 11.94
CA VAL A 541 0.64 2.66 11.49
C VAL A 541 -0.29 3.00 12.66
N ALA A 542 -0.52 2.06 13.59
CA ALA A 542 -1.38 2.29 14.75
C ALA A 542 -0.84 3.38 15.70
N SER A 543 0.49 3.43 15.91
CA SER A 543 1.13 4.48 16.70
C SER A 543 1.00 5.84 16.01
N ALA A 544 1.26 5.90 14.70
CA ALA A 544 1.13 7.11 13.91
C ALA A 544 -0.29 7.68 13.96
N VAL A 545 -1.31 6.83 13.83
CA VAL A 545 -2.72 7.23 14.01
C VAL A 545 -2.99 7.73 15.42
N GLY A 546 -2.49 7.02 16.45
CA GLY A 546 -2.63 7.45 17.84
C GLY A 546 -2.01 8.82 18.11
N GLU A 547 -0.79 9.07 17.62
CA GLU A 547 -0.11 10.37 17.76
C GLU A 547 -0.88 11.48 17.04
N GLY A 548 -1.34 11.22 15.81
CA GLY A 548 -2.16 12.16 15.04
C GLY A 548 -3.50 12.47 15.71
N SER A 549 -4.10 11.52 16.42
CA SER A 549 -5.31 11.79 17.22
C SER A 549 -4.99 12.61 18.48
N VAL A 550 -3.98 12.20 19.26
CA VAL A 550 -3.69 12.81 20.57
C VAL A 550 -3.19 14.25 20.45
N VAL A 551 -2.51 14.61 19.36
CA VAL A 551 -2.02 15.99 19.16
C VAL A 551 -3.17 17.01 19.14
N VAL A 552 -4.39 16.63 18.76
CA VAL A 552 -5.54 17.54 18.65
C VAL A 552 -5.92 18.18 20.00
N SER A 553 -5.82 17.43 21.10
CA SER A 553 -6.02 17.99 22.44
C SER A 553 -4.99 19.09 22.78
N GLN A 554 -3.75 18.95 22.30
CA GLN A 554 -2.68 19.93 22.49
C GLN A 554 -2.92 21.17 21.62
N LEU A 555 -3.44 20.98 20.40
CA LEU A 555 -3.86 22.08 19.53
C LEU A 555 -4.94 22.92 20.21
N HIS A 556 -5.97 22.30 20.81
CA HIS A 556 -7.01 23.06 21.52
C HIS A 556 -6.45 23.86 22.71
N GLN A 557 -5.52 23.30 23.49
CA GLN A 557 -4.88 24.02 24.60
C GLN A 557 -4.10 25.26 24.12
N LEU A 558 -3.35 25.10 23.03
CA LEU A 558 -2.63 26.21 22.40
C LEU A 558 -3.59 27.30 21.89
N LEU A 559 -4.62 26.90 21.13
CA LEU A 559 -5.55 27.83 20.47
C LEU A 559 -6.45 28.56 21.47
N ALA A 560 -6.77 27.94 22.63
CA ALA A 560 -7.52 28.59 23.70
C ALA A 560 -6.72 29.71 24.37
N THR A 561 -5.40 29.51 24.55
CA THR A 561 -4.49 30.49 25.16
C THR A 561 -4.33 31.72 24.26
N ALA A 562 -4.18 31.52 22.95
CA ALA A 562 -4.06 32.59 21.96
C ALA A 562 -5.36 33.40 21.74
N SER A 563 -6.47 33.04 22.38
CA SER A 563 -7.75 33.76 22.27
C SER A 563 -7.98 34.77 23.42
N HIS A 564 -7.06 34.80 24.39
CA HIS A 564 -7.15 35.62 25.62
C HIS A 564 -6.08 36.72 25.71
N ASP A 565 -5.18 36.79 24.73
CA ASP A 565 -4.24 37.90 24.48
C ASP A 565 -4.70 38.68 23.24
#